data_AF-A0A167YUQ8-F1
#
_entry.id   AF-A0A167YUQ8-F1
#
_cell.length_a   1.000
_cell.length_b   1.000
_cell.length_c   1.000
_cell.angle_alpha   90.00
_cell.angle_beta   90.00
_cell.angle_gamma   90.00
#
_symmetry.space_group_name_H-M   'P 1'
#
loop_
_entity.id
_entity.type
_entity.pdbx_description
1 polymer ?
#
loop_
_entity_poly.entity_id
_entity_poly.type
_entity_poly.pdbx_seq_one_letter_code
_entity_poly.pdbx_strand_id
1 'polypeptide(L)'
;MKNEINKLEFTIYTVVIFFIYLLALLSFYKSSFFNFNKFSCCIGVGLSIVFYVNSQQIINQNQFKQFFILSSLLILFSAVLAILTNGNLLGFILTIYPLLYIIYFRVLIFLFYKDFPKYYKRPTILFASKSKWTTENNECGDVLSKNEIMFSNLLFFGSFAFAAVIAFILI
;
A
#
# COMPACT_ATOMS: atom_id res chain seq x y z
N MET A 1 -21.03 -12.13 9.22
CA MET A 1 -20.58 -12.36 7.83
C MET A 1 -19.66 -11.27 7.24
N LYS A 2 -20.11 -10.06 6.86
CA LYS A 2 -19.21 -9.05 6.23
C LYS A 2 -18.00 -8.62 7.09
N ASN A 3 -18.16 -8.58 8.41
CA ASN A 3 -17.07 -8.26 9.36
C ASN A 3 -16.08 -9.42 9.61
N GLU A 4 -16.45 -10.67 9.30
CA GLU A 4 -15.58 -11.83 9.54
C GLU A 4 -14.62 -12.06 8.38
N ILE A 5 -15.08 -11.84 7.15
CA ILE A 5 -14.26 -11.91 5.93
C ILE A 5 -13.11 -10.88 6.02
N ASN A 6 -13.40 -9.65 6.45
CA ASN A 6 -12.37 -8.61 6.64
C ASN A 6 -11.33 -8.97 7.71
N LYS A 7 -11.70 -9.73 8.75
CA LYS A 7 -10.76 -10.20 9.79
C LYS A 7 -9.87 -11.32 9.26
N LEU A 8 -10.44 -12.23 8.47
CA LEU A 8 -9.69 -13.33 7.88
C LEU A 8 -8.63 -12.81 6.90
N GLU A 9 -8.99 -11.93 5.98
CA GLU A 9 -8.05 -11.35 5.00
C GLU A 9 -6.92 -10.57 5.68
N PHE A 10 -7.26 -9.75 6.68
CA PHE A 10 -6.25 -9.05 7.48
C PHE A 10 -5.32 -10.00 8.23
N THR A 11 -5.86 -11.10 8.76
CA THR A 11 -5.06 -12.15 9.43
C THR A 11 -4.12 -12.81 8.45
N ILE A 12 -4.59 -13.15 7.24
CA ILE A 12 -3.76 -13.71 6.17
C ILE A 12 -2.62 -12.77 5.84
N TYR A 13 -2.88 -11.48 5.60
CA TYR A 13 -1.83 -10.50 5.32
C TYR A 13 -0.80 -10.41 6.46
N THR A 14 -1.26 -10.41 7.71
CA THR A 14 -0.38 -10.34 8.88
C THR A 14 0.52 -11.57 8.99
N VAL A 15 -0.06 -12.77 8.81
CA VAL A 15 0.66 -14.05 8.84
C VAL A 15 1.68 -14.12 7.70
N VAL A 16 1.31 -13.71 6.49
CA VAL A 16 2.21 -13.67 5.33
C VAL A 16 3.40 -12.74 5.59
N ILE A 17 3.17 -11.52 6.09
CA ILE A 17 4.25 -10.60 6.44
C ILE A 17 5.15 -11.22 7.51
N PHE A 18 4.59 -11.81 8.55
CA PHE A 18 5.37 -12.47 9.60
C PHE A 18 6.30 -13.56 9.02
N PHE A 19 5.77 -14.45 8.17
CA PHE A 19 6.57 -15.50 7.53
C PHE A 19 7.65 -14.94 6.60
N ILE A 20 7.36 -13.88 5.84
CA ILE A 20 8.36 -13.21 5.00
C ILE A 20 9.52 -12.70 5.85
N TYR A 21 9.26 -12.05 6.98
CA TYR A 21 10.32 -11.53 7.86
C TYR A 21 11.08 -12.64 8.58
N LEU A 22 10.40 -13.73 8.96
CA LEU A 22 11.06 -14.91 9.52
C LEU A 22 12.04 -15.54 8.51
N LEU A 23 11.60 -15.71 7.26
CA LEU A 23 12.45 -16.21 6.18
C LEU A 23 13.60 -15.26 5.86
N ALA A 24 13.35 -13.95 5.88
CA ALA A 24 14.40 -12.95 5.69
C ALA A 24 15.47 -13.09 6.78
N LEU A 25 15.07 -13.14 8.05
CA LEU A 25 16.00 -13.27 9.17
C LEU A 25 16.87 -14.53 9.06
N LEU A 26 16.28 -15.68 8.73
CA LEU A 26 17.03 -16.92 8.47
C LEU A 26 18.00 -16.78 7.29
N SER A 27 17.59 -16.08 6.23
CA SER A 27 18.40 -15.88 5.02
C SER A 27 19.59 -14.95 5.27
N PHE A 28 19.41 -13.86 6.00
CA PHE A 28 20.49 -12.95 6.40
C PHE A 28 21.48 -13.61 7.35
N TYR A 29 21.03 -14.51 8.22
CA TYR A 29 21.93 -15.28 9.09
C TYR A 29 22.77 -16.29 8.32
N LYS A 30 22.22 -16.90 7.27
CA LYS A 30 22.87 -17.98 6.51
C LYS A 30 23.72 -17.49 5.33
N SER A 31 23.46 -16.30 4.79
CA SER A 31 24.09 -15.84 3.56
C SER A 31 24.33 -14.32 3.54
N SER A 32 25.58 -13.93 3.29
CA SER A 32 25.99 -12.55 3.06
C SER A 32 25.56 -11.97 1.70
N PHE A 33 24.94 -12.78 0.83
CA PHE A 33 24.37 -12.29 -0.44
C PHE A 33 23.06 -11.52 -0.26
N PHE A 34 22.38 -11.69 0.87
CA PHE A 34 21.16 -10.94 1.14
C PHE A 34 21.51 -9.51 1.54
N ASN A 35 21.01 -8.54 0.77
CA ASN A 35 21.21 -7.12 1.02
C ASN A 35 19.92 -6.52 1.57
N PHE A 36 19.98 -5.93 2.76
CA PHE A 36 18.85 -5.32 3.46
C PHE A 36 18.16 -4.25 2.59
N ASN A 37 18.90 -3.43 1.86
CA ASN A 37 18.33 -2.38 1.03
C ASN A 37 17.47 -2.96 -0.10
N LYS A 38 17.93 -4.04 -0.74
CA LYS A 38 17.17 -4.70 -1.81
C LYS A 38 15.90 -5.34 -1.25
N PHE A 39 16.02 -6.03 -0.11
CA PHE A 39 14.87 -6.62 0.56
C PHE A 39 13.82 -5.57 0.96
N SER A 40 14.26 -4.51 1.63
CA SER A 40 13.39 -3.42 2.07
C SER A 40 12.74 -2.67 0.91
N CYS A 41 13.45 -2.48 -0.20
CA CYS A 41 12.89 -1.92 -1.43
C CYS A 41 11.78 -2.81 -2.00
N CYS A 42 12.06 -4.11 -2.19
CA CYS A 42 11.09 -5.07 -2.71
C CYS A 42 9.83 -5.14 -1.84
N ILE A 43 9.99 -5.15 -0.52
CA ILE A 43 8.87 -5.20 0.42
C ILE A 43 8.09 -3.87 0.42
N GLY A 44 8.76 -2.72 0.52
CA GLY A 44 8.10 -1.42 0.53
C GLY A 44 7.34 -1.13 -0.76
N VAL A 45 7.95 -1.36 -1.92
CA VAL A 45 7.30 -1.18 -3.23
C VAL A 45 6.22 -2.23 -3.46
N GLY A 46 6.51 -3.50 -3.19
CA GLY A 46 5.57 -4.60 -3.37
C GLY A 46 4.29 -4.42 -2.56
N LEU A 47 4.40 -4.05 -1.28
CA LEU A 47 3.21 -3.81 -0.46
C LEU A 47 2.41 -2.60 -0.94
N SER A 48 3.09 -1.55 -1.40
CA SER A 48 2.41 -0.36 -1.93
C SER A 48 1.60 -0.67 -3.20
N ILE A 49 2.14 -1.55 -4.07
CA ILE A 49 1.39 -2.07 -5.22
C ILE A 49 0.16 -2.86 -4.76
N VAL A 50 0.31 -3.74 -3.77
CA VAL A 50 -0.82 -4.48 -3.18
C VAL A 50 -1.89 -3.53 -2.65
N PHE A 51 -1.49 -2.43 -2.00
CA PHE A 51 -2.43 -1.44 -1.47
C PHE A 51 -3.14 -0.67 -2.59
N TYR A 52 -2.45 -0.38 -3.69
CA TYR A 52 -3.06 0.21 -4.87
C TYR A 52 -4.09 -0.73 -5.51
N VAL A 53 -3.75 -2.00 -5.73
CA VAL A 53 -4.67 -2.98 -6.32
C VAL A 53 -5.91 -3.17 -5.43
N ASN A 54 -5.75 -3.17 -4.11
CA ASN A 54 -6.87 -3.30 -3.17
C ASN A 54 -7.55 -1.97 -2.80
N SER A 55 -7.19 -0.85 -3.45
CA SER A 55 -7.63 0.48 -3.05
C SER A 55 -9.16 0.66 -3.06
N GLN A 56 -9.85 0.07 -4.04
CA GLN A 56 -11.31 0.11 -4.11
C GLN A 56 -11.94 -0.70 -2.98
N GLN A 57 -11.37 -1.87 -2.64
CA GLN A 57 -11.79 -2.65 -1.48
C GLN A 57 -11.58 -1.88 -0.17
N ILE A 58 -10.43 -1.20 -0.02
CA ILE A 58 -10.12 -0.37 1.16
C ILE A 58 -11.20 0.69 1.39
N ILE A 59 -11.68 1.34 0.34
CA ILE A 59 -12.81 2.29 0.41
C ILE A 59 -14.11 1.58 0.74
N ASN A 60 -14.42 0.52 0.00
CA ASN A 60 -15.69 -0.20 0.11
C ASN A 60 -15.92 -0.80 1.51
N GLN A 61 -14.85 -1.20 2.19
CA GLN A 61 -14.89 -1.84 3.49
C GLN A 61 -14.34 -0.95 4.62
N ASN A 62 -13.95 0.29 4.32
CA ASN A 62 -13.34 1.25 5.26
C ASN A 62 -12.14 0.65 6.02
N GLN A 63 -11.21 0.02 5.29
CA GLN A 63 -10.10 -0.75 5.88
C GLN A 63 -8.85 0.08 6.19
N PHE A 64 -8.91 1.41 6.09
CA PHE A 64 -7.76 2.30 6.31
C PHE A 64 -7.00 2.00 7.61
N LYS A 65 -7.72 1.72 8.71
CA LYS A 65 -7.10 1.37 10.00
C LYS A 65 -6.30 0.06 9.93
N GLN A 66 -6.82 -0.94 9.23
CA GLN A 66 -6.19 -2.26 9.11
C GLN A 66 -4.90 -2.13 8.29
N PHE A 67 -4.96 -1.47 7.14
CA PHE A 67 -3.78 -1.24 6.29
C PHE A 67 -2.73 -0.33 6.95
N PHE A 68 -3.17 0.63 7.77
CA PHE A 68 -2.26 1.44 8.60
C PHE A 68 -1.52 0.57 9.63
N ILE A 69 -2.25 -0.29 10.37
CA ILE A 69 -1.64 -1.22 11.34
C ILE A 69 -0.66 -2.18 10.64
N LEU A 70 -1.05 -2.71 9.47
CA LEU A 70 -0.20 -3.60 8.68
C LEU A 70 1.12 -2.93 8.27
N SER A 71 1.05 -1.66 7.86
CA SER A 71 2.22 -0.86 7.51
C SER A 71 3.11 -0.58 8.72
N SER A 72 2.51 -0.25 9.87
CA SER A 72 3.25 -0.05 11.11
C SER A 72 3.95 -1.33 11.59
N LEU A 73 3.30 -2.50 11.45
CA LEU A 73 3.90 -3.80 11.75
C LEU A 73 5.10 -4.08 10.84
N LEU A 74 4.98 -3.75 9.55
CA LEU A 74 6.07 -3.88 8.59
C LEU A 74 7.27 -3.01 8.99
N ILE A 75 7.05 -1.75 9.37
CA ILE A 75 8.10 -0.85 9.85
C ILE A 75 8.75 -1.44 11.12
N LEU A 76 7.96 -1.95 12.05
CA LEU A 76 8.46 -2.57 13.28
C LEU A 76 9.37 -3.78 12.97
N PHE A 77 8.91 -4.70 12.11
CA PHE A 77 9.72 -5.86 11.72
C PHE A 77 10.97 -5.46 10.93
N SER A 78 10.88 -4.41 10.11
CA SER A 78 12.03 -3.83 9.41
C SER A 78 13.05 -3.26 10.38
N ALA A 79 12.61 -2.58 11.44
CA ALA A 79 13.50 -2.01 12.46
C ALA A 79 14.24 -3.13 13.19
N VAL A 80 13.51 -4.17 13.63
CA VAL A 80 14.12 -5.34 14.28
C VAL A 80 15.14 -6.01 13.37
N LEU A 81 14.76 -6.26 12.11
CA LEU A 81 15.67 -6.89 11.15
C LEU A 81 16.91 -6.01 10.87
N ALA A 82 16.74 -4.68 10.75
CA ALA A 82 17.85 -3.75 10.55
C ALA A 82 18.83 -3.78 11.73
N ILE A 83 18.33 -3.74 12.97
CA ILE A 83 19.17 -3.79 14.18
C ILE A 83 19.96 -5.11 14.24
N LEU A 84 19.32 -6.23 13.93
CA LEU A 84 19.96 -7.56 14.00
C LEU A 84 20.99 -7.79 12.88
N THR A 85 20.83 -7.13 11.73
CA THR A 85 21.67 -7.33 10.54
C THR A 85 22.64 -6.18 10.28
N ASN A 86 22.70 -5.17 11.16
CA ASN A 86 23.39 -3.90 10.92
C ASN A 86 22.96 -3.25 9.59
N GLY A 87 21.66 -3.30 9.31
CA GLY A 87 21.06 -2.75 8.10
C GLY A 87 21.19 -1.23 8.03
N ASN A 88 21.30 -0.71 6.80
CA ASN A 88 21.41 0.73 6.56
C ASN A 88 20.07 1.44 6.81
N LEU A 89 20.14 2.62 7.41
CA LEU A 89 19.03 3.55 7.63
C LEU A 89 18.28 3.88 6.31
N LEU A 90 18.99 3.98 5.19
CA LEU A 90 18.35 4.19 3.89
C LEU A 90 17.39 3.04 3.53
N GLY A 91 17.82 1.79 3.70
CA GLY A 91 16.96 0.63 3.48
C GLY A 91 15.74 0.65 4.41
N PHE A 92 15.91 1.12 5.64
CA PHE A 92 14.80 1.24 6.59
C PHE A 92 13.77 2.30 6.16
N ILE A 93 14.20 3.45 5.62
CA ILE A 93 13.27 4.48 5.14
C ILE A 93 12.34 3.95 4.05
N LEU A 94 12.82 3.03 3.19
CA LEU A 94 12.01 2.41 2.13
C LEU A 94 10.80 1.64 2.66
N THR A 95 10.88 1.14 3.88
CA THR A 95 9.82 0.33 4.48
C THR A 95 8.69 1.18 5.05
N ILE A 96 8.90 2.50 5.18
CA ILE A 96 7.88 3.48 5.56
C ILE A 96 6.90 3.74 4.41
N TYR A 97 7.30 3.40 3.18
CA TYR A 97 6.59 3.77 1.97
C TYR A 97 5.10 3.32 1.91
N PRO A 98 4.73 2.08 2.28
CA PRO A 98 3.32 1.67 2.36
C PRO A 98 2.48 2.51 3.33
N LEU A 99 3.06 2.96 4.45
CA LEU A 99 2.38 3.80 5.43
C LEU A 99 2.07 5.18 4.83
N LEU A 100 3.06 5.77 4.14
CA LEU A 100 2.88 7.05 3.45
C LEU A 100 1.81 6.95 2.37
N TYR A 101 1.76 5.84 1.63
CA TYR A 101 0.72 5.61 0.64
C TYR A 101 -0.69 5.61 1.27
N ILE A 102 -0.90 4.94 2.40
CA ILE A 102 -2.21 4.92 3.08
C ILE A 102 -2.60 6.31 3.61
N ILE A 103 -1.65 7.05 4.16
CA ILE A 103 -1.88 8.43 4.62
C ILE A 103 -2.26 9.32 3.42
N TYR A 104 -1.49 9.25 2.34
CA TYR A 104 -1.74 9.98 1.11
C TYR A 104 -3.11 9.66 0.52
N PHE A 105 -3.46 8.38 0.43
CA PHE A 105 -4.74 7.92 -0.07
C PHE A 105 -5.91 8.49 0.74
N ARG A 106 -5.77 8.52 2.08
CA ARG A 106 -6.79 9.10 2.96
C ARG A 106 -6.91 10.61 2.80
N VAL A 107 -5.81 11.32 2.58
CA VAL A 107 -5.81 12.76 2.27
C VAL A 107 -6.50 13.03 0.94
N LEU A 108 -6.21 12.25 -0.10
CA LEU A 108 -6.90 12.37 -1.39
C LEU A 108 -8.42 12.19 -1.24
N ILE A 109 -8.86 11.18 -0.48
CA ILE A 109 -10.31 11.00 -0.24
C ILE A 109 -10.90 12.22 0.45
N PHE A 110 -10.21 12.76 1.45
CA PHE A 110 -10.69 13.97 2.12
C PHE A 110 -10.77 15.18 1.19
N LEU A 111 -9.82 15.35 0.27
CA LEU A 111 -9.79 16.48 -0.67
C LEU A 111 -10.88 16.36 -1.75
N PHE A 112 -11.04 15.18 -2.34
CA PHE A 112 -11.96 14.98 -3.48
C PHE A 112 -13.38 14.58 -3.06
N TYR A 113 -13.54 14.01 -1.87
CA TYR A 113 -14.81 13.48 -1.35
C TYR A 113 -15.02 13.85 0.12
N LYS A 114 -14.89 15.15 0.45
CA LYS A 114 -15.01 15.68 1.81
C LYS A 114 -16.31 15.27 2.54
N ASP A 115 -17.40 15.09 1.78
CA ASP A 115 -18.71 14.66 2.30
C ASP A 115 -19.00 13.16 2.09
N PHE A 116 -17.99 12.35 1.76
CA PHE A 116 -18.10 10.88 1.67
C PHE A 116 -18.85 10.21 2.84
N PRO A 117 -18.70 10.64 4.11
CA PRO A 117 -19.48 10.04 5.20
C PRO A 117 -20.99 10.29 5.11
N LYS A 118 -21.43 11.28 4.33
CA LYS A 118 -22.82 11.74 4.21
C LYS A 118 -23.53 11.28 2.93
N TYR A 119 -22.79 10.93 1.89
CA TYR A 119 -23.35 10.50 0.60
C TYR A 119 -23.37 8.98 0.46
N TYR A 120 -24.43 8.44 -0.14
CA TYR A 120 -24.57 7.01 -0.45
C TYR A 120 -23.58 6.52 -1.52
N LYS A 121 -23.08 7.42 -2.38
CA LYS A 121 -22.19 7.08 -3.50
C LYS A 121 -20.73 7.05 -3.02
N ARG A 122 -20.11 5.87 -3.13
CA ARG A 122 -18.71 5.65 -2.76
C ARG A 122 -17.79 6.12 -3.89
N PRO A 123 -16.58 6.61 -3.59
CA PRO A 123 -15.59 6.92 -4.61
C PRO A 123 -15.31 5.68 -5.48
N THR A 124 -15.32 5.90 -6.79
CA THR A 124 -14.94 4.89 -7.76
C THR A 124 -13.49 5.15 -8.19
N ILE A 125 -12.66 4.13 -8.07
CA ILE A 125 -11.27 4.15 -8.52
C ILE A 125 -11.20 3.53 -9.91
N LEU A 126 -10.50 4.23 -10.79
CA LEU A 126 -10.15 3.75 -12.12
C LEU A 126 -8.79 3.06 -12.05
N PHE A 127 -8.76 1.84 -12.55
CA PHE A 127 -7.54 1.05 -12.69
C PHE A 127 -7.07 1.08 -14.14
N ALA A 128 -5.76 1.11 -14.33
CA ALA A 128 -5.16 1.04 -15.66
C ALA A 128 -5.32 -0.39 -16.22
N SER A 129 -5.97 -0.52 -17.38
CA SER A 129 -6.07 -1.75 -18.17
C SER A 129 -5.38 -1.57 -19.52
N LYS A 130 -5.09 -2.67 -20.24
CA LYS A 130 -4.24 -2.77 -21.45
C LYS A 130 -4.45 -1.66 -22.50
N SER A 131 -5.62 -1.03 -22.56
CA SER A 131 -5.90 0.07 -23.49
C SER A 131 -6.75 1.21 -22.94
N LYS A 132 -7.36 1.06 -21.75
CA LYS A 132 -8.31 2.04 -21.18
C LYS A 132 -8.33 1.96 -19.66
N TRP A 133 -8.75 3.04 -19.02
CA TRP A 133 -9.12 3.06 -17.60
C TRP A 133 -10.41 2.27 -17.39
N THR A 134 -10.42 1.37 -16.40
CA THR A 134 -11.56 0.50 -16.09
C THR A 134 -11.93 0.57 -14.61
N THR A 135 -13.21 0.46 -14.28
CA THR A 135 -13.70 0.35 -12.91
C THR A 135 -13.75 -1.12 -12.48
N GLU A 136 -13.62 -1.39 -11.18
CA GLU A 136 -13.80 -2.75 -10.65
C GLU A 136 -15.30 -3.16 -10.68
N ASN A 137 -16.19 -2.18 -10.49
CA ASN A 137 -17.62 -2.33 -10.70
C ASN A 137 -17.97 -1.82 -12.10
N ASN A 138 -18.07 -2.73 -13.07
CA ASN A 138 -18.59 -2.46 -14.42
C ASN A 138 -20.12 -2.27 -14.38
N GLU A 139 -20.63 -1.31 -13.61
CA GLU A 139 -22.02 -0.88 -13.78
C GLU A 139 -22.09 -0.07 -15.09
N CYS A 140 -22.49 -0.78 -16.14
CA CYS A 140 -22.59 -0.30 -17.51
C CYS A 140 -23.55 0.92 -17.55
N GLY A 141 -22.99 2.13 -17.62
CA GLY A 141 -23.77 3.36 -17.80
C GLY A 141 -23.39 4.53 -16.89
N ASP A 142 -22.54 4.34 -15.88
CA ASP A 142 -22.18 5.43 -14.97
C ASP A 142 -21.17 6.40 -15.64
N VAL A 143 -21.60 7.64 -15.86
CA VAL A 143 -20.74 8.69 -16.44
C VAL A 143 -19.73 9.12 -15.37
N LEU A 144 -18.46 8.78 -15.57
CA LEU A 144 -17.36 9.16 -14.67
C LEU A 144 -17.23 10.69 -14.58
N SER A 145 -17.18 11.19 -13.36
CA SER A 145 -16.92 12.61 -13.11
C SER A 145 -15.45 12.95 -13.32
N LYS A 146 -15.16 14.22 -13.66
CA LYS A 146 -13.77 14.71 -13.73
C LYS A 146 -13.01 14.51 -12.42
N ASN A 147 -13.70 14.59 -11.28
CA ASN A 147 -13.12 14.39 -9.96
C ASN A 147 -12.68 12.93 -9.73
N GLU A 148 -13.48 11.94 -10.17
CA GLU A 148 -13.11 10.52 -10.10
C GLU A 148 -11.89 10.20 -10.96
N ILE A 149 -11.80 10.78 -12.15
CA ILE A 149 -10.65 10.62 -13.05
C ILE A 149 -9.41 11.24 -12.42
N MET A 150 -9.51 12.47 -11.91
CA MET A 150 -8.38 13.17 -11.29
C MET A 150 -7.90 12.47 -10.01
N PHE A 151 -8.83 12.01 -9.18
CA PHE A 151 -8.55 11.23 -7.99
C PHE A 151 -7.81 9.92 -8.31
N SER A 152 -8.30 9.16 -9.29
CA SER A 152 -7.70 7.87 -9.67
C SER A 152 -6.32 8.05 -10.27
N ASN A 153 -6.14 9.06 -11.12
CA ASN A 153 -4.83 9.40 -11.67
C ASN A 153 -3.86 9.82 -10.55
N LEU A 154 -4.28 10.69 -9.63
CA LEU A 154 -3.43 11.11 -8.51
C LEU A 154 -3.08 9.92 -7.60
N LEU A 155 -4.03 9.02 -7.33
CA LEU A 155 -3.77 7.83 -6.53
C LEU A 155 -2.70 6.92 -7.18
N PHE A 156 -2.82 6.69 -8.49
CA PHE A 156 -1.85 5.91 -9.25
C PHE A 156 -0.48 6.61 -9.32
N PHE A 157 -0.44 7.84 -9.84
CA PHE A 157 0.80 8.60 -10.06
C PHE A 157 1.47 9.04 -8.77
N GLY A 158 0.71 9.31 -7.71
CA GLY A 158 1.23 9.68 -6.40
C GLY A 158 2.16 8.60 -5.85
N SER A 159 1.81 7.32 -6.07
CA SER A 159 2.69 6.19 -5.76
C SER A 159 4.02 6.28 -6.52
N PHE A 160 3.98 6.49 -7.83
CA PHE A 160 5.21 6.61 -8.63
C PHE A 160 6.03 7.84 -8.25
N ALA A 161 5.38 8.96 -7.88
CA ALA A 161 6.06 10.17 -7.43
C ALA A 161 6.82 9.94 -6.13
N PHE A 162 6.21 9.30 -5.13
CA PHE A 162 6.93 8.96 -3.89
C PHE A 162 8.06 7.95 -4.13
N ALA A 163 7.84 6.94 -4.96
CA ALA A 163 8.90 6.01 -5.34
C ALA A 163 10.06 6.71 -6.06
N ALA A 164 9.77 7.70 -6.92
CA ALA A 164 10.78 8.50 -7.61
C ALA A 164 11.53 9.45 -6.66
N VAL A 165 10.85 10.09 -5.71
CA VAL A 165 11.49 10.92 -4.67
C VAL A 165 12.43 10.07 -3.82
N ILE A 166 11.97 8.89 -3.42
CA ILE A 166 12.79 7.93 -2.69
C ILE A 166 14.00 7.47 -3.52
N ALA A 167 13.80 7.15 -4.80
CA ALA A 167 14.89 6.75 -5.71
C ALA A 167 15.89 7.89 -5.94
N PHE A 168 15.43 9.14 -6.04
CA PHE A 168 16.29 10.32 -6.18
C PHE A 168 17.16 10.55 -4.94
N ILE A 169 16.61 10.35 -3.74
CA ILE A 169 17.38 10.44 -2.48
C ILE A 169 18.44 9.33 -2.37
N LEU A 170 18.28 8.23 -3.12
CA LEU A 170 19.20 7.09 -3.13
C LEU A 170 20.37 7.21 -4.12
N ILE A 171 20.31 8.15 -5.08
CA ILE A 171 21.36 8.42 -6.08
C ILE A 171 22.25 9.56 -5.60
#